data_AF-A0A951DH10-F1
#
_entry.id   AF-A0A951DH10-F1
#
_cell.length_a   1.000
_cell.length_b   1.000
_cell.length_c   1.000
_cell.angle_alpha   90.00
_cell.angle_beta   90.00
_cell.angle_gamma   90.00
#
_symmetry.space_group_name_H-M   'P 1'
#
loop_
_entity.id
_entity.type
_entity.pdbx_description
1 polymer ?
#
loop_
_entity_poly.entity_id
_entity_poly.type
_entity_poly.pdbx_seq_one_letter_code
_entity_poly.pdbx_strand_id
1 'polypeptide(L)'
;MSNALYAPLIERELDAIPAAAHAFADAHSDDELWLAIARFAVLAYAPSQHAKRALLACRAAHEIRDETGERWRELLIACAVYVAESRQPWSEPPILEPPHVDNAQPQTLDELRAAMTERDRLRGERWLAARLHDPMLTNELRALARGDALLVVDGVLALLPLLGEKGRYALLRVAVWELVANESDGDDARESLDACIARAVAEHGSIASVQPVLVAIARERAIAPLAPPSRTFAPYPLARDYAQTLLAHAAARRLDAQSADAFLTAVHDNLAHGESYADFSFA
;
A
#
# COMPACT_ATOMS: atom_id res chain seq x y z
N MET A 1 -16.70 -22.67 2.77
CA MET A 1 -15.76 -22.62 3.92
C MET A 1 -14.93 -21.33 3.98
N SER A 2 -15.32 -20.23 3.31
CA SER A 2 -14.48 -19.01 3.25
C SER A 2 -14.81 -17.94 4.31
N ASN A 3 -15.67 -18.20 5.29
CA ASN A 3 -16.18 -17.13 6.17
C ASN A 3 -15.37 -16.92 7.46
N ALA A 4 -14.50 -17.87 7.86
CA ALA A 4 -13.88 -17.84 9.19
C ALA A 4 -12.76 -16.79 9.35
N LEU A 5 -11.97 -16.55 8.29
CA LEU A 5 -10.96 -15.48 8.29
C LEU A 5 -11.60 -14.11 8.04
N TYR A 6 -12.51 -14.01 7.07
CA TYR A 6 -13.08 -12.72 6.67
C TYR A 6 -14.08 -12.15 7.68
N ALA A 7 -14.81 -12.96 8.43
CA ALA A 7 -15.77 -12.46 9.43
C ALA A 7 -15.12 -11.51 10.45
N PRO A 8 -14.08 -11.88 11.21
CA PRO A 8 -13.46 -10.97 12.17
C PRO A 8 -12.78 -9.75 11.50
N LEU A 9 -12.30 -9.89 10.26
CA LEU A 9 -11.74 -8.76 9.50
C LEU A 9 -12.82 -7.74 9.11
N ILE A 10 -14.00 -8.21 8.68
CA ILE A 10 -15.14 -7.38 8.30
C ILE A 10 -15.71 -6.69 9.55
N GLU A 11 -15.98 -7.46 10.60
CA GLU A 11 -16.58 -6.96 11.85
C GLU A 11 -15.59 -6.20 12.74
N ARG A 12 -14.31 -6.13 12.36
CA ARG A 12 -13.22 -5.48 13.12
C ARG A 12 -13.06 -6.06 14.53
N GLU A 13 -13.25 -7.37 14.68
CA GLU A 13 -13.05 -8.10 15.93
C GLU A 13 -11.54 -8.35 16.15
N LEU A 14 -10.79 -7.31 16.52
CA LEU A 14 -9.32 -7.32 16.52
C LEU A 14 -8.71 -8.48 17.32
N ASP A 15 -9.31 -8.83 18.47
CA ASP A 15 -8.86 -9.92 19.34
C ASP A 15 -9.07 -11.31 18.72
N ALA A 16 -10.02 -11.46 17.79
CA ALA A 16 -10.34 -12.73 17.13
C ALA A 16 -9.47 -12.98 15.87
N ILE A 17 -8.91 -11.91 15.29
CA ILE A 17 -8.11 -11.99 14.05
C ILE A 17 -6.91 -12.93 14.17
N PRO A 18 -6.07 -12.88 15.24
CA PRO A 18 -4.91 -13.77 15.35
C PRO A 18 -5.27 -15.25 15.29
N ALA A 19 -6.29 -15.67 16.04
CA ALA A 19 -6.73 -17.06 16.06
C ALA A 19 -7.29 -17.49 14.69
N ALA A 20 -8.08 -16.64 14.03
CA ALA A 20 -8.62 -16.91 12.71
C ALA A 20 -7.52 -17.01 11.63
N ALA A 21 -6.52 -16.13 11.68
CA ALA A 21 -5.39 -16.12 10.76
C ALA A 21 -4.49 -17.36 10.94
N HIS A 22 -4.20 -17.77 12.19
CA HIS A 22 -3.51 -19.03 12.47
C HIS A 22 -4.27 -20.22 11.91
N ALA A 23 -5.55 -20.35 12.23
CA ALA A 23 -6.37 -21.46 11.74
C ALA A 23 -6.44 -21.51 10.20
N PHE A 24 -6.50 -20.35 9.53
CA PHE A 24 -6.47 -20.28 8.08
C PHE A 24 -5.13 -20.73 7.51
N ALA A 25 -4.01 -20.24 8.05
CA ALA A 25 -2.67 -20.63 7.60
C ALA A 25 -2.40 -22.12 7.83
N ASP A 26 -2.85 -22.68 8.94
CA ASP A 26 -2.69 -24.10 9.25
C ASP A 26 -3.52 -25.01 8.33
N ALA A 27 -4.70 -24.55 7.90
CA ALA A 27 -5.55 -25.26 6.93
C ALA A 27 -5.10 -25.09 5.48
N HIS A 28 -4.32 -24.05 5.19
CA HIS A 28 -3.87 -23.67 3.86
C HIS A 28 -2.35 -23.49 3.83
N SER A 29 -1.87 -22.24 3.83
CA SER A 29 -0.46 -21.89 3.93
C SER A 29 -0.30 -20.42 4.30
N ASP A 30 0.92 -20.00 4.63
CA ASP A 30 1.24 -18.59 4.87
C ASP A 30 1.11 -17.76 3.58
N ASP A 31 1.43 -18.35 2.42
CA ASP A 31 1.23 -17.72 1.11
C ASP A 31 -0.25 -17.45 0.81
N GLU A 32 -1.13 -18.42 1.10
CA GLU A 32 -2.58 -18.24 0.95
C GLU A 32 -3.13 -17.25 1.98
N LEU A 33 -2.59 -17.23 3.21
CA LEU A 33 -2.94 -16.23 4.22
C LEU A 33 -2.59 -14.81 3.73
N TRP A 34 -1.37 -14.62 3.22
CA TRP A 34 -0.95 -13.34 2.64
C TRP A 34 -1.87 -12.91 1.49
N LEU A 35 -2.17 -13.81 0.55
CA LEU A 35 -3.09 -13.54 -0.56
C LEU A 35 -4.48 -13.12 -0.07
N ALA A 36 -5.01 -13.80 0.95
CA ALA A 36 -6.32 -13.50 1.52
C ALA A 36 -6.36 -12.10 2.16
N ILE A 37 -5.32 -11.74 2.93
CA ILE A 37 -5.18 -10.43 3.57
C ILE A 37 -4.98 -9.32 2.54
N ALA A 38 -4.11 -9.53 1.55
CA ALA A 38 -3.86 -8.54 0.49
C ALA A 38 -5.13 -8.29 -0.34
N ARG A 39 -5.89 -9.34 -0.67
CA ARG A 39 -7.21 -9.20 -1.31
C ARG A 39 -8.18 -8.43 -0.43
N PHE A 40 -8.22 -8.70 0.87
CA PHE A 40 -9.04 -7.94 1.80
C PHE A 40 -8.68 -6.46 1.80
N ALA A 41 -7.39 -6.11 1.86
CA ALA A 41 -6.91 -4.72 1.84
C ALA A 41 -7.34 -3.97 0.57
N VAL A 42 -7.33 -4.65 -0.58
CA VAL A 42 -7.82 -4.09 -1.86
C VAL A 42 -9.33 -3.87 -1.82
N LEU A 43 -10.09 -4.85 -1.31
CA LEU A 43 -11.55 -4.79 -1.29
C LEU A 43 -12.12 -3.82 -0.24
N ALA A 44 -11.41 -3.66 0.87
CA ALA A 44 -11.76 -2.72 1.94
C ALA A 44 -11.23 -1.29 1.66
N TYR A 45 -10.50 -1.10 0.57
CA TYR A 45 -9.85 0.15 0.24
C TYR A 45 -10.85 1.30 0.12
N ALA A 46 -10.53 2.44 0.71
CA ALA A 46 -11.21 3.71 0.54
C ALA A 46 -10.14 4.82 0.53
N PRO A 47 -10.19 5.82 -0.37
CA PRO A 47 -9.13 6.83 -0.49
C PRO A 47 -8.91 7.59 0.81
N SER A 48 -7.93 7.13 1.60
CA SER A 48 -7.62 7.59 2.95
C SER A 48 -6.19 7.18 3.30
N GLN A 49 -5.51 7.91 4.18
CA GLN A 49 -4.13 7.57 4.55
C GLN A 49 -4.04 6.16 5.18
N HIS A 50 -5.03 5.75 5.98
CA HIS A 50 -5.08 4.42 6.59
C HIS A 50 -5.17 3.29 5.54
N ALA A 51 -6.10 3.39 4.59
CA ALA A 51 -6.26 2.35 3.56
C ALA A 51 -5.04 2.25 2.63
N LYS A 52 -4.45 3.41 2.25
CA LYS A 52 -3.18 3.46 1.50
C LYS A 52 -2.09 2.68 2.22
N ARG A 53 -1.88 2.98 3.49
CA ARG A 53 -0.85 2.35 4.33
C ARG A 53 -1.13 0.87 4.53
N ALA A 54 -2.38 0.45 4.70
CA ALA A 54 -2.75 -0.95 4.84
C ALA A 54 -2.43 -1.79 3.59
N LEU A 55 -2.80 -1.28 2.40
CA LEU A 55 -2.45 -1.92 1.13
C LEU A 55 -0.93 -2.01 0.93
N LEU A 56 -0.24 -0.90 1.18
CA LEU A 56 1.21 -0.81 1.02
C LEU A 56 1.96 -1.70 2.04
N ALA A 57 1.44 -1.86 3.26
CA ALA A 57 1.98 -2.78 4.26
C ALA A 57 1.89 -4.24 3.79
N CYS A 58 0.75 -4.66 3.21
CA CYS A 58 0.60 -6.01 2.67
C CYS A 58 1.61 -6.30 1.55
N ARG A 59 1.87 -5.32 0.68
CA ARG A 59 2.90 -5.39 -0.35
C ARG A 59 4.30 -5.45 0.27
N ALA A 60 4.61 -4.57 1.22
CA ALA A 60 5.92 -4.52 1.87
C ALA A 60 6.23 -5.84 2.61
N ALA A 61 5.25 -6.42 3.29
CA ALA A 61 5.37 -7.71 3.97
C ALA A 61 5.72 -8.86 3.02
N HIS A 62 5.26 -8.82 1.77
CA HIS A 62 5.69 -9.76 0.75
C HIS A 62 7.11 -9.47 0.27
N GLU A 63 7.48 -8.19 0.08
CA GLU A 63 8.84 -7.81 -0.33
C GLU A 63 9.89 -8.30 0.69
N ILE A 64 9.61 -8.18 1.99
CA ILE A 64 10.57 -8.54 3.06
C ILE A 64 10.42 -9.97 3.59
N ARG A 65 9.63 -10.83 2.93
CA ARG A 65 9.35 -12.21 3.38
C ARG A 65 10.63 -12.96 3.79
N ASP A 66 11.63 -12.94 2.91
CA ASP A 66 12.88 -13.69 3.10
C ASP A 66 13.67 -13.24 4.34
N GLU A 67 13.47 -12.00 4.79
CA GLU A 67 14.13 -11.40 5.95
C GLU A 67 13.47 -11.79 7.27
N THR A 68 12.17 -12.08 7.21
CA THR A 68 11.39 -12.49 8.37
C THR A 68 11.50 -13.98 8.68
N GLY A 69 11.86 -14.80 7.69
CA GLY A 69 12.01 -16.25 7.85
C GLY A 69 10.77 -16.88 8.52
N GLU A 70 10.99 -17.58 9.62
CA GLU A 70 9.92 -18.26 10.39
C GLU A 70 8.92 -17.29 11.02
N ARG A 71 9.26 -16.00 11.13
CA ARG A 71 8.38 -14.96 11.71
C ARG A 71 7.46 -14.30 10.70
N TRP A 72 7.48 -14.74 9.44
CA TRP A 72 6.64 -14.17 8.39
C TRP A 72 5.15 -14.27 8.75
N ARG A 73 4.71 -15.39 9.31
CA ARG A 73 3.33 -15.56 9.77
C ARG A 73 2.91 -14.53 10.81
N GLU A 74 3.76 -14.23 11.80
CA GLU A 74 3.49 -13.19 12.81
C GLU A 74 3.31 -11.82 12.16
N LEU A 75 4.13 -11.52 11.16
CA LEU A 75 4.01 -10.31 10.36
C LEU A 75 2.67 -10.27 9.59
N LEU A 76 2.28 -11.37 8.95
CA LEU A 76 1.00 -11.46 8.24
C LEU A 76 -0.19 -11.24 9.18
N ILE A 77 -0.14 -11.80 10.38
CA ILE A 77 -1.18 -11.59 11.40
C ILE A 77 -1.28 -10.11 11.79
N ALA A 78 -0.14 -9.45 12.04
CA ALA A 78 -0.13 -8.02 12.33
C ALA A 78 -0.65 -7.19 11.14
N CYS A 79 -0.33 -7.57 9.89
CA CYS A 79 -0.94 -6.96 8.71
C CYS A 79 -2.47 -7.17 8.67
N ALA A 80 -2.96 -8.36 9.01
CA ALA A 80 -4.39 -8.65 9.03
C ALA A 80 -5.14 -7.74 10.01
N VAL A 81 -4.60 -7.56 11.22
CA VAL A 81 -5.18 -6.66 12.21
C VAL A 81 -5.13 -5.21 11.73
N TYR A 82 -3.98 -4.75 11.20
CA TYR A 82 -3.83 -3.38 10.70
C TYR A 82 -4.82 -3.07 9.56
N VAL A 83 -5.03 -4.02 8.63
CA VAL A 83 -5.97 -3.85 7.52
C VAL A 83 -7.42 -3.79 8.04
N ALA A 84 -7.80 -4.64 8.99
CA ALA A 84 -9.13 -4.59 9.60
C ALA A 84 -9.37 -3.27 10.34
N GLU A 85 -8.39 -2.81 11.11
CA GLU A 85 -8.47 -1.54 11.85
C GLU A 85 -8.55 -0.33 10.91
N SER A 86 -7.83 -0.37 9.78
CA SER A 86 -7.82 0.68 8.76
C SER A 86 -9.13 0.79 7.97
N ARG A 87 -10.03 -0.20 8.08
CA ARG A 87 -11.35 -0.18 7.44
C ARG A 87 -12.21 0.90 8.08
N GLN A 88 -12.65 1.85 7.26
CA GLN A 88 -13.50 2.94 7.72
C GLN A 88 -14.96 2.46 7.89
N PRO A 89 -15.72 2.99 8.86
CA PRO A 89 -17.14 2.65 9.04
C PRO A 89 -17.99 2.93 7.80
N TRP A 90 -17.58 3.89 6.97
CA TRP A 90 -18.22 4.27 5.70
C TRP A 90 -17.53 3.68 4.47
N SER A 91 -16.59 2.74 4.63
CA SER A 91 -16.00 2.03 3.49
C SER A 91 -17.12 1.43 2.64
N GLU A 92 -17.11 1.74 1.34
CA GLU A 92 -18.09 1.21 0.41
C GLU A 92 -18.08 -0.33 0.44
N PRO A 93 -19.22 -0.97 0.13
CA PRO A 93 -19.23 -2.40 -0.13
C PRO A 93 -18.15 -2.74 -1.18
N PRO A 94 -17.50 -3.92 -1.08
CA PRO A 94 -16.53 -4.35 -2.08
C PRO A 94 -17.12 -4.29 -3.49
N ILE A 95 -16.56 -3.44 -4.36
CA ILE A 95 -16.96 -3.38 -5.77
C ILE A 95 -16.01 -4.29 -6.56
N LEU A 96 -16.58 -5.41 -7.00
CA LEU A 96 -15.85 -6.48 -7.68
C LEU A 96 -15.95 -6.36 -9.21
N GLU A 97 -16.99 -5.70 -9.70
CA GLU A 97 -17.32 -5.63 -11.12
C GLU A 97 -17.07 -4.23 -11.68
N PRO A 98 -16.56 -4.13 -12.91
CA PRO A 98 -16.42 -2.84 -13.59
C PRO A 98 -17.78 -2.18 -13.86
N PRO A 99 -17.88 -0.84 -13.82
CA PRO A 99 -19.08 -0.14 -14.21
C PRO A 99 -19.40 -0.36 -15.69
N HIS A 100 -20.66 -0.14 -16.06
CA HIS A 100 -21.08 -0.13 -17.45
C HIS A 100 -20.31 0.95 -18.24
N VAL A 101 -19.81 0.56 -19.42
CA VAL A 101 -19.11 1.42 -20.37
C VAL A 101 -19.98 1.61 -21.60
N ASP A 102 -20.28 2.86 -21.93
CA ASP A 102 -21.02 3.18 -23.15
C ASP A 102 -20.06 3.20 -24.35
N ASN A 103 -20.51 2.72 -25.52
CA ASN A 103 -19.69 2.67 -26.75
C ASN A 103 -19.16 4.05 -27.20
N ALA A 104 -19.79 5.14 -26.75
CA ALA A 104 -19.39 6.50 -27.09
C ALA A 104 -18.36 7.10 -26.11
N GLN A 105 -18.01 6.39 -25.03
CA GLN A 105 -17.13 6.94 -24.02
C GLN A 105 -15.69 7.06 -24.53
N PRO A 106 -15.04 8.23 -24.36
CA PRO A 106 -13.64 8.39 -24.70
C PRO A 106 -12.75 7.43 -23.91
N GLN A 107 -11.75 6.86 -24.58
CA GLN A 107 -10.77 5.94 -23.97
C GLN A 107 -9.35 6.52 -24.00
N THR A 108 -9.21 7.82 -24.23
CA THR A 108 -7.91 8.48 -24.34
C THR A 108 -7.32 8.75 -22.95
N LEU A 109 -6.02 8.98 -22.87
CA LEU A 109 -5.40 9.41 -21.61
C LEU A 109 -5.94 10.77 -21.13
N ASP A 110 -6.36 11.63 -22.05
CA ASP A 110 -6.98 12.92 -21.74
C ASP A 110 -8.32 12.77 -21.01
N GLU A 111 -9.05 11.68 -21.24
CA GLU A 111 -10.27 11.37 -20.49
C GLU A 111 -9.98 11.11 -19.01
N LEU A 112 -8.92 10.34 -18.71
CA LEU A 112 -8.51 10.13 -17.32
C LEU A 112 -8.02 11.45 -16.69
N ARG A 113 -7.28 12.28 -17.44
CA ARG A 113 -6.87 13.61 -16.95
C ARG A 113 -8.09 14.48 -16.63
N ALA A 114 -9.11 14.49 -17.48
CA ALA A 114 -10.35 15.22 -17.23
C ALA A 114 -11.06 14.71 -15.96
N ALA A 115 -11.14 13.38 -15.78
CA ALA A 115 -11.68 12.79 -14.56
C ALA A 115 -10.90 13.22 -13.30
N MET A 116 -9.57 13.30 -13.39
CA MET A 116 -8.73 13.80 -12.29
C MET A 116 -9.00 15.28 -12.00
N THR A 117 -9.05 16.13 -13.03
CA THR A 117 -9.34 17.57 -12.88
C THR A 117 -10.72 17.84 -12.28
N GLU A 118 -11.72 17.08 -12.70
CA GLU A 118 -13.11 17.20 -12.23
C GLU A 118 -13.36 16.45 -10.91
N ARG A 119 -12.37 15.67 -10.44
CA ARG A 119 -12.50 14.74 -9.31
C ARG A 119 -13.66 13.74 -9.49
N ASP A 120 -13.93 13.34 -10.73
CA ASP A 120 -15.00 12.40 -11.07
C ASP A 120 -14.49 10.95 -11.05
N ARG A 121 -14.71 10.30 -9.91
CA ARG A 121 -14.31 8.92 -9.67
C ARG A 121 -15.00 7.93 -10.62
N LEU A 122 -16.29 8.11 -10.89
CA LEU A 122 -17.05 7.19 -11.74
C LEU A 122 -16.57 7.29 -13.19
N ARG A 123 -16.27 8.50 -13.66
CA ARG A 123 -15.66 8.73 -14.98
C ARG A 123 -14.32 8.03 -15.11
N GLY A 124 -13.45 8.14 -14.10
CA GLY A 124 -12.18 7.42 -14.04
C GLY A 124 -12.35 5.89 -14.03
N GLU A 125 -13.29 5.35 -13.26
CA GLU A 125 -13.56 3.90 -13.20
C GLU A 125 -14.09 3.35 -14.53
N ARG A 126 -14.94 4.11 -15.22
CA ARG A 126 -15.42 3.74 -16.55
C ARG A 126 -14.31 3.77 -17.60
N TRP A 127 -13.41 4.76 -17.55
CA TRP A 127 -12.21 4.78 -18.39
C TRP A 127 -11.36 3.52 -18.17
N LEU A 128 -11.16 3.11 -16.90
CA LEU A 128 -10.44 1.89 -16.57
C LEU A 128 -11.14 0.65 -17.10
N ALA A 129 -12.46 0.55 -16.89
CA ALA A 129 -13.26 -0.57 -17.37
C ALA A 129 -13.14 -0.77 -18.89
N ALA A 130 -13.17 0.33 -19.65
CA ALA A 130 -13.02 0.31 -21.10
C ALA A 130 -11.65 -0.20 -21.57
N ARG A 131 -10.61 -0.03 -20.73
CA ARG A 131 -9.20 -0.29 -21.06
C ARG A 131 -8.57 -1.38 -20.22
N LEU A 132 -9.36 -2.19 -19.50
CA LEU A 132 -8.85 -3.09 -18.46
C LEU A 132 -7.71 -4.01 -18.93
N HIS A 133 -7.76 -4.42 -20.20
CA HIS A 133 -6.80 -5.32 -20.84
C HIS A 133 -5.85 -4.61 -21.83
N ASP A 134 -5.84 -3.28 -21.86
CA ASP A 134 -4.93 -2.50 -22.68
C ASP A 134 -3.48 -2.67 -22.16
N PRO A 135 -2.51 -3.09 -22.99
CA PRO A 135 -1.12 -3.26 -22.58
C PRO A 135 -0.44 -1.95 -22.13
N MET A 136 -0.93 -0.79 -22.55
CA MET A 136 -0.38 0.51 -22.18
C MET A 136 -0.90 1.04 -20.83
N LEU A 137 -1.98 0.46 -20.31
CA LEU A 137 -2.70 0.95 -19.13
C LEU A 137 -1.78 1.17 -17.93
N THR A 138 -0.91 0.21 -17.62
CA THR A 138 -0.03 0.28 -16.43
C THR A 138 1.02 1.38 -16.56
N ASN A 139 1.55 1.60 -17.76
CA ASN A 139 2.53 2.64 -18.03
C ASN A 139 1.90 4.03 -17.93
N GLU A 140 0.68 4.18 -18.45
CA GLU A 140 -0.07 5.44 -18.39
C GLU A 140 -0.50 5.81 -16.96
N LEU A 141 -1.01 4.85 -16.18
CA LEU A 141 -1.32 5.06 -14.77
C LEU A 141 -0.08 5.56 -14.00
N ARG A 142 1.08 4.91 -14.21
CA ARG A 142 2.34 5.33 -13.59
C ARG A 142 2.76 6.73 -14.05
N ALA A 143 2.63 7.03 -15.33
CA ALA A 143 3.05 8.32 -15.90
C ALA A 143 2.24 9.53 -15.37
N LEU A 144 0.99 9.30 -14.95
CA LEU A 144 0.16 10.33 -14.32
C LEU A 144 0.38 10.46 -12.82
N ALA A 145 0.92 9.43 -12.16
CA ALA A 145 1.02 9.40 -10.72
C ALA A 145 2.09 10.36 -10.15
N ARG A 146 1.74 11.09 -9.10
CA ARG A 146 2.61 12.02 -8.37
C ARG A 146 2.38 11.85 -6.87
N GLY A 147 3.35 12.29 -6.05
CA GLY A 147 3.26 12.24 -4.59
C GLY A 147 2.79 10.89 -4.06
N ASP A 148 1.78 10.90 -3.20
CA ASP A 148 1.16 9.71 -2.60
C ASP A 148 0.56 8.76 -3.62
N ALA A 149 -0.08 9.30 -4.67
CA ALA A 149 -0.67 8.48 -5.72
C ALA A 149 0.42 7.64 -6.41
N LEU A 150 1.65 8.15 -6.54
CA LEU A 150 2.76 7.35 -7.09
C LEU A 150 3.06 6.13 -6.21
N LEU A 151 3.08 6.27 -4.89
CA LEU A 151 3.31 5.14 -3.99
C LEU A 151 2.26 4.05 -4.17
N VAL A 152 0.98 4.47 -4.23
CA VAL A 152 -0.14 3.55 -4.33
C VAL A 152 -0.19 2.89 -5.71
N VAL A 153 -0.03 3.66 -6.79
CA VAL A 153 0.06 3.12 -8.16
C VAL A 153 1.21 2.13 -8.25
N ASP A 154 2.38 2.45 -7.73
CA ASP A 154 3.52 1.53 -7.69
C ASP A 154 3.25 0.25 -6.90
N GLY A 155 2.49 0.36 -5.81
CA GLY A 155 2.10 -0.80 -5.02
C GLY A 155 1.07 -1.67 -5.71
N VAL A 156 0.04 -1.06 -6.30
CA VAL A 156 -0.98 -1.71 -7.12
C VAL A 156 -0.34 -2.49 -8.28
N LEU A 157 0.57 -1.86 -9.02
CA LEU A 157 1.24 -2.50 -10.16
C LEU A 157 2.16 -3.64 -9.71
N ALA A 158 2.80 -3.54 -8.55
CA ALA A 158 3.62 -4.62 -7.99
C ALA A 158 2.77 -5.81 -7.48
N LEU A 159 1.56 -5.55 -6.97
CA LEU A 159 0.62 -6.58 -6.52
C LEU A 159 -0.11 -7.27 -7.68
N LEU A 160 -0.26 -6.60 -8.82
CA LEU A 160 -1.02 -7.11 -9.97
C LEU A 160 -0.60 -8.51 -10.45
N PRO A 161 0.70 -8.81 -10.70
CA PRO A 161 1.11 -10.16 -11.08
C PRO A 161 0.92 -11.20 -9.97
N LEU A 162 0.84 -10.79 -8.70
CA LEU A 162 0.72 -11.69 -7.57
C LEU A 162 -0.74 -12.07 -7.26
N LEU A 163 -1.67 -11.10 -7.41
CA LEU A 163 -3.09 -11.32 -7.11
C LEU A 163 -3.87 -11.95 -8.28
N GLY A 164 -3.34 -11.84 -9.50
CA GLY A 164 -3.85 -12.46 -10.71
C GLY A 164 -5.09 -11.78 -11.31
N GLU A 165 -5.59 -12.33 -12.41
CA GLU A 165 -6.60 -11.68 -13.27
C GLU A 165 -7.97 -11.50 -12.61
N LYS A 166 -8.41 -12.42 -11.74
CA LYS A 166 -9.74 -12.33 -11.09
C LYS A 166 -9.90 -11.08 -10.22
N GLY A 167 -8.80 -10.50 -9.73
CA GLY A 167 -8.80 -9.27 -8.93
C GLY A 167 -8.33 -8.03 -9.69
N ARG A 168 -8.06 -8.13 -11.00
CA ARG A 168 -7.41 -7.08 -11.79
C ARG A 168 -8.15 -5.75 -11.72
N TYR A 169 -9.46 -5.76 -11.94
CA TYR A 169 -10.28 -4.55 -11.85
C TYR A 169 -10.25 -3.95 -10.44
N ALA A 170 -10.55 -4.77 -9.43
CA ALA A 170 -10.59 -4.35 -8.02
C ALA A 170 -9.25 -3.76 -7.55
N LEU A 171 -8.13 -4.23 -8.10
CA LEU A 171 -6.80 -3.70 -7.79
C LEU A 171 -6.48 -2.42 -8.58
N LEU A 172 -6.72 -2.40 -9.90
CA LEU A 172 -6.41 -1.23 -10.74
C LEU A 172 -7.30 -0.02 -10.46
N ARG A 173 -8.53 -0.23 -9.97
CA ARG A 173 -9.40 0.87 -9.55
C ARG A 173 -8.81 1.64 -8.37
N VAL A 174 -8.02 1.00 -7.50
CA VAL A 174 -7.34 1.68 -6.39
C VAL A 174 -6.37 2.74 -6.93
N ALA A 175 -5.62 2.41 -8.00
CA ALA A 175 -4.76 3.37 -8.68
C ALA A 175 -5.56 4.55 -9.25
N VAL A 176 -6.68 4.28 -9.92
CA VAL A 176 -7.55 5.34 -10.47
C VAL A 176 -8.13 6.23 -9.38
N TRP A 177 -8.63 5.63 -8.30
CA TRP A 177 -9.16 6.35 -7.16
C TRP A 177 -8.15 7.31 -6.55
N GLU A 178 -6.90 6.87 -6.40
CA GLU A 178 -5.84 7.74 -5.92
C GLU A 178 -5.47 8.85 -6.90
N LEU A 179 -5.43 8.56 -8.19
CA LEU A 179 -5.19 9.60 -9.20
C LEU A 179 -6.28 10.67 -9.19
N VAL A 180 -7.54 10.27 -9.03
CA VAL A 180 -8.70 11.19 -9.02
C VAL A 180 -8.85 11.93 -7.69
N ALA A 181 -8.51 11.29 -6.56
CA ALA A 181 -8.63 11.90 -5.24
C ALA A 181 -7.44 12.80 -4.86
N ASN A 182 -6.28 12.63 -5.50
CA ASN A 182 -5.07 13.34 -5.10
C ASN A 182 -5.16 14.83 -5.43
N GLU A 183 -5.03 15.66 -4.40
CA GLU A 183 -5.05 17.12 -4.47
C GLU A 183 -3.70 17.75 -4.81
N SER A 184 -2.66 16.96 -5.08
CA SER A 184 -1.31 17.49 -5.31
C SER A 184 -1.23 18.25 -6.65
N ASP A 185 -1.76 19.47 -6.65
CA ASP A 185 -1.40 20.56 -7.54
C ASP A 185 0.10 20.84 -7.36
N GLY A 186 0.77 21.07 -8.48
CA GLY A 186 2.23 20.96 -8.58
C GLY A 186 3.03 21.78 -7.57
N ASP A 187 4.15 21.20 -7.14
CA ASP A 187 5.44 21.74 -7.56
C ASP A 187 6.46 20.60 -7.64
N ASP A 188 7.14 20.54 -8.77
CA ASP A 188 8.09 19.48 -9.16
C ASP A 188 9.49 19.80 -8.59
N ALA A 189 9.54 20.46 -7.43
CA ALA A 189 10.76 20.68 -6.67
C ALA A 189 11.25 19.31 -6.17
N ARG A 190 11.98 18.63 -7.04
CA ARG A 190 12.58 17.32 -6.78
C ARG A 190 13.70 17.49 -5.78
N GLU A 191 13.34 17.39 -4.51
CA GLU A 191 14.31 17.12 -3.47
C GLU A 191 15.02 15.79 -3.79
N SER A 192 16.35 15.79 -3.67
CA SER A 192 17.12 14.57 -3.89
C SER A 192 16.79 13.51 -2.83
N LEU A 193 16.98 12.24 -3.17
CA LEU A 193 16.81 11.14 -2.22
C LEU A 193 17.67 11.34 -0.96
N ASP A 194 18.93 11.77 -1.12
CA ASP A 194 19.83 12.06 0.00
C ASP A 194 19.30 13.14 0.94
N ALA A 195 18.71 14.21 0.38
CA ALA A 195 18.12 15.28 1.19
C ALA A 195 16.87 14.81 1.92
N CYS A 196 16.03 13.99 1.27
CA CYS A 196 14.88 13.36 1.92
C CYS A 196 15.32 12.47 3.09
N ILE A 197 16.38 11.66 2.91
CA ILE A 197 16.92 10.78 3.95
C ILE A 197 17.49 11.59 5.10
N ALA A 198 18.28 12.63 4.81
CA ALA A 198 18.83 13.51 5.83
C ALA A 198 17.74 14.18 6.68
N ARG A 199 16.66 14.64 6.05
CA ARG A 199 15.48 15.17 6.77
C ARG A 199 14.80 14.09 7.61
N ALA A 200 14.57 12.90 7.05
CA ALA A 200 13.99 11.79 7.81
C ALA A 200 14.81 11.44 9.04
N VAL A 201 16.14 11.45 8.95
CA VAL A 201 17.03 11.24 10.09
C VAL A 201 16.93 12.38 11.10
N ALA A 202 16.96 13.63 10.64
CA ALA A 202 16.86 14.81 11.51
C ALA A 202 15.52 14.93 12.24
N GLU A 203 14.43 14.48 11.61
CA GLU A 203 13.08 14.45 12.17
C GLU A 203 12.74 13.09 12.82
N HIS A 204 13.76 12.31 13.18
CA HIS A 204 13.61 11.05 13.90
C HIS A 204 12.69 10.04 13.23
N GLY A 205 12.53 10.07 11.91
CA GLY A 205 11.71 9.11 11.17
C GLY A 205 10.20 9.34 11.29
N SER A 206 9.78 10.59 11.52
CA SER A 206 8.36 10.99 11.50
C SER A 206 7.64 10.57 10.22
N ILE A 207 6.31 10.37 10.26
CA ILE A 207 5.54 10.00 9.05
C ILE A 207 5.71 11.01 7.92
N ALA A 208 5.65 12.29 8.26
CA ALA A 208 5.80 13.39 7.32
C ALA A 208 7.16 13.40 6.63
N SER A 209 8.24 13.01 7.32
CA SER A 209 9.60 13.01 6.77
C SER A 209 9.95 11.72 6.01
N VAL A 210 9.39 10.57 6.40
CA VAL A 210 9.60 9.28 5.73
C VAL A 210 8.90 9.22 4.38
N GLN A 211 7.72 9.82 4.26
CA GLN A 211 6.92 9.76 3.04
C GLN A 211 7.64 10.31 1.79
N PRO A 212 8.32 11.47 1.85
CA PRO A 212 9.19 11.93 0.77
C PRO A 212 10.28 10.95 0.34
N VAL A 213 10.91 10.22 1.29
CA VAL A 213 11.92 9.19 0.98
C VAL A 213 11.29 8.08 0.14
N LEU A 214 10.12 7.58 0.54
CA LEU A 214 9.40 6.54 -0.19
C LEU A 214 9.04 7.00 -1.60
N VAL A 215 8.58 8.26 -1.75
CA VAL A 215 8.21 8.84 -3.05
C VAL A 215 9.44 8.98 -3.93
N ALA A 216 10.56 9.48 -3.40
CA ALA A 216 11.83 9.60 -4.13
C ALA A 216 12.29 8.24 -4.68
N ILE A 217 12.28 7.19 -3.84
CA ILE A 217 12.61 5.82 -4.25
C ILE A 217 11.64 5.29 -5.32
N ALA A 218 10.34 5.56 -5.19
CA ALA A 218 9.35 5.14 -6.19
C ALA A 218 9.54 5.83 -7.55
N ARG A 219 9.96 7.11 -7.54
CA ARG A 219 10.30 7.86 -8.76
C ARG A 219 11.54 7.30 -9.45
N GLU A 220 12.56 6.98 -8.67
CA GLU A 220 13.88 6.56 -9.17
C GLU A 220 13.94 5.13 -9.71
N ARG A 221 12.81 4.39 -9.76
CA ARG A 221 12.70 3.01 -10.28
C ARG A 221 13.12 2.84 -11.75
N ALA A 222 14.41 3.01 -12.03
CA ALA A 222 15.17 2.09 -12.84
C ALA A 222 15.42 0.83 -12.00
N ILE A 223 15.39 -0.31 -12.67
CA ILE A 223 15.46 -1.68 -12.16
C ILE A 223 16.83 -1.92 -11.49
N ALA A 224 17.03 -1.41 -10.28
CA ALA A 224 18.16 -1.82 -9.46
C ALA A 224 17.80 -3.16 -8.78
N PRO A 225 18.68 -4.17 -8.82
CA PRO A 225 18.51 -5.38 -8.03
C PRO A 225 18.33 -5.00 -6.56
N LEU A 226 17.34 -5.58 -5.89
CA LEU A 226 17.17 -5.39 -4.46
C LEU A 226 18.44 -5.87 -3.76
N ALA A 227 19.06 -4.99 -2.96
CA ALA A 227 20.19 -5.37 -2.14
C ALA A 227 19.77 -6.49 -1.16
N PRO A 228 20.71 -7.37 -0.78
CA PRO A 228 20.46 -8.35 0.28
C PRO A 228 20.08 -7.63 1.58
N PRO A 229 19.28 -8.27 2.44
CA PRO A 229 18.82 -7.65 3.68
C PRO A 229 19.99 -7.21 4.55
N SER A 230 19.94 -5.96 5.03
CA SER A 230 20.97 -5.41 5.92
C SER A 230 20.65 -5.64 7.40
N ARG A 231 19.38 -5.88 7.77
CA ARG A 231 18.92 -6.09 9.14
C ARG A 231 17.75 -7.07 9.19
N THR A 232 17.68 -7.91 10.23
CA THR A 232 16.56 -8.83 10.45
C THR A 232 15.33 -8.04 10.95
N PHE A 233 14.17 -8.21 10.31
CA PHE A 233 12.93 -7.59 10.77
C PHE A 233 12.29 -8.43 11.88
N ALA A 234 12.02 -7.82 13.02
CA ALA A 234 11.25 -8.43 14.10
C ALA A 234 9.80 -7.91 14.05
N PRO A 235 8.77 -8.75 13.89
CA PRO A 235 7.39 -8.34 14.17
C PRO A 235 7.25 -7.79 15.60
N TYR A 236 6.51 -6.69 15.74
CA TYR A 236 6.26 -5.96 16.99
C TYR A 236 4.78 -5.56 17.09
N PRO A 237 4.28 -5.15 18.28
CA PRO A 237 2.88 -4.79 18.48
C PRO A 237 2.42 -3.69 17.51
N LEU A 238 1.13 -3.70 17.15
CA LEU A 238 0.53 -2.69 16.27
C LEU A 238 0.76 -1.29 16.83
N ALA A 239 1.71 -0.58 16.24
CA ALA A 239 1.96 0.83 16.50
C ALA A 239 1.40 1.66 15.33
N ARG A 240 1.15 2.95 15.59
CA ARG A 240 0.77 3.97 14.59
C ARG A 240 1.57 3.83 13.29
N ASP A 241 2.86 3.56 13.45
CA ASP A 241 3.85 3.57 12.38
C ASP A 241 4.21 2.18 11.85
N TYR A 242 3.44 1.12 12.18
CA TYR A 242 3.72 -0.25 11.72
C TYR A 242 3.85 -0.34 10.18
N ALA A 243 2.87 0.19 9.45
CA ALA A 243 2.90 0.20 7.99
C ALA A 243 4.06 1.03 7.45
N GLN A 244 4.40 2.14 8.11
CA GLN A 244 5.53 2.97 7.75
C GLN A 244 6.85 2.23 7.90
N THR A 245 7.05 1.58 9.03
CA THR A 245 8.29 0.84 9.30
C THR A 245 8.43 -0.32 8.32
N LEU A 246 7.36 -1.06 8.04
CA LEU A 246 7.37 -2.06 6.98
C LEU A 246 7.80 -1.50 5.62
N LEU A 247 7.24 -0.36 5.24
CA LEU A 247 7.61 0.32 4.01
C LEU A 247 9.07 0.78 4.02
N ALA A 248 9.57 1.25 5.15
CA ALA A 248 10.96 1.67 5.30
C ALA A 248 11.93 0.50 5.12
N HIS A 249 11.64 -0.67 5.69
CA HIS A 249 12.44 -1.89 5.46
C HIS A 249 12.45 -2.30 3.99
N ALA A 250 11.27 -2.35 3.35
CA ALA A 250 11.19 -2.63 1.92
C ALA A 250 11.94 -1.59 1.05
N ALA A 251 11.90 -0.31 1.45
CA ALA A 251 12.56 0.79 0.76
C ALA A 251 14.09 0.77 0.95
N ALA A 252 14.59 0.44 2.14
CA ALA A 252 16.00 0.41 2.48
C ALA A 252 16.83 -0.54 1.59
N ARG A 253 16.19 -1.57 1.02
CA ARG A 253 16.80 -2.48 0.02
C ARG A 253 17.24 -1.80 -1.29
N ARG A 254 16.80 -0.56 -1.50
CA ARG A 254 17.11 0.26 -2.68
C ARG A 254 18.13 1.36 -2.37
N LEU A 255 18.60 1.41 -1.12
CA LEU A 255 19.60 2.37 -0.65
C LEU A 255 20.95 1.68 -0.52
N ASP A 256 22.03 2.47 -0.51
CA ASP A 256 23.33 1.97 -0.05
C ASP A 256 23.26 1.63 1.45
N ALA A 257 24.20 0.81 1.93
CA ALA A 257 24.17 0.29 3.29
C ALA A 257 24.19 1.38 4.37
N GLN A 258 24.91 2.48 4.16
CA GLN A 258 25.02 3.57 5.13
C GLN A 258 23.70 4.35 5.22
N SER A 259 23.13 4.71 4.06
CA SER A 259 21.84 5.39 3.98
C SER A 259 20.70 4.54 4.53
N ALA A 260 20.68 3.24 4.20
CA ALA A 260 19.74 2.27 4.74
C ALA A 260 19.81 2.19 6.27
N ASP A 261 21.01 2.12 6.84
CA ASP A 261 21.23 1.98 8.27
C ASP A 261 20.75 3.22 9.05
N ALA A 262 21.13 4.41 8.57
CA ALA A 262 20.72 5.68 9.16
C ALA A 262 19.19 5.87 9.09
N PHE A 263 18.60 5.60 7.92
CA PHE A 263 17.16 5.73 7.70
C PHE A 263 16.36 4.76 8.58
N LEU A 264 16.73 3.48 8.62
CA LEU A 264 16.04 2.49 9.46
C LEU A 264 16.19 2.78 10.94
N THR A 265 17.34 3.28 11.37
CA THR A 265 17.57 3.67 12.77
C THR A 265 16.62 4.79 13.18
N ALA A 266 16.45 5.83 12.35
CA ALA A 266 15.50 6.90 12.61
C ALA A 266 14.04 6.38 12.65
N VAL A 267 13.66 5.52 11.71
CA VAL A 267 12.30 4.95 11.69
C VAL A 267 12.00 4.10 12.94
N HIS A 268 12.96 3.30 13.39
CA HIS A 268 12.84 2.53 14.63
C HIS A 268 12.81 3.42 15.88
N ASP A 269 13.51 4.56 15.87
CA ASP A 269 13.46 5.54 16.95
C ASP A 269 12.05 6.13 17.10
N ASN A 270 11.43 6.60 16.01
CA ASN A 270 10.04 7.05 16.06
C ASN A 270 9.04 5.91 16.34
N LEU A 271 9.31 4.67 15.92
CA LEU A 271 8.46 3.54 16.32
C LEU A 271 8.47 3.32 17.84
N ALA A 272 9.63 3.49 18.48
CA ALA A 272 9.80 3.30 19.92
C ALA A 272 9.25 4.47 20.76
N HIS A 273 9.23 5.68 20.21
CA HIS A 273 8.95 6.92 20.95
C HIS A 273 7.77 7.76 20.42
N GLY A 274 7.21 7.38 19.27
CA GLY A 274 6.09 8.05 18.62
C GLY A 274 4.74 7.80 19.30
N GLU A 275 3.72 8.55 18.88
CA GLU A 275 2.37 8.42 19.44
C GLU A 275 1.75 7.05 19.11
N SER A 276 0.87 6.57 19.99
CA SER A 276 0.17 5.30 19.77
C SER A 276 -0.86 5.40 18.63
N TYR A 277 -1.28 4.27 18.08
CA TYR A 277 -2.33 4.25 17.03
C TYR A 277 -3.66 4.81 17.55
N ALA A 278 -3.98 4.55 18.81
CA ALA A 278 -5.19 5.07 19.45
C ALA A 278 -5.18 6.59 19.54
N ASP A 279 -4.05 7.22 19.85
CA ASP A 279 -3.97 8.68 19.98
C ASP A 279 -4.05 9.40 18.62
N PHE A 280 -3.64 8.73 17.53
CA PHE A 280 -3.67 9.28 16.18
C PHE A 280 -5.03 9.13 15.47
N SER A 281 -5.78 8.05 15.75
CA SER A 281 -7.03 7.73 15.05
C SER A 281 -8.26 8.56 15.47
N PHE A 282 -8.13 9.38 16.52
CA PHE A 282 -9.17 10.29 17.01
C PHE A 282 -8.86 11.79 16.79
N ALA A 283 -7.80 12.11 16.04
CA ALA A 283 -7.49 13.47 15.59
C ALA A 283 -7.97 13.71 14.15
#